data_AF-A0A0R3TJR1-F1
#
_entry.id   AF-A0A0R3TJR1-F1
#
_cell.length_a   1.000
_cell.length_b   1.000
_cell.length_c   1.000
_cell.angle_alpha   90.00
_cell.angle_beta   90.00
_cell.angle_gamma   90.00
#
_symmetry.space_group_name_H-M   'P 1'
#
loop_
_entity.id
_entity.type
_entity.pdbx_description
1 polymer ?
#
loop_
_entity_poly.entity_id
_entity_poly.type
_entity_poly.pdbx_seq_one_letter_code
_entity_poly.pdbx_strand_id
1 'polypeptide(L)'
;MGDRCPDAGEQLVEATEKIAETLSSYFSLKLNKSCSKLKNIDPEWFDSMLTGIINEFRLKSTSEIKDLIELMEVSKRAAIIHEANTKCIVKRPWRPSGNPERDTNAHIYEMEKEYHKMISSETQNRYRSLKAKISELRSSRRTKIRSLESLEEIAALFEDV
;
A
#
# COMPACT_ATOMS: atom_id res chain seq x y z
N MET A 1 0.27 -2.42 21.19
CA MET A 1 1.60 -1.83 21.43
C MET A 1 2.16 -1.47 20.08
N GLY A 2 2.53 -0.21 19.88
CA GLY A 2 2.87 0.32 18.57
C GLY A 2 4.27 -0.10 18.14
N ASP A 3 4.34 -0.96 17.13
CA ASP A 3 5.56 -1.12 16.34
C ASP A 3 5.78 0.18 15.58
N ARG A 4 6.55 1.09 16.18
CA ARG A 4 7.19 2.14 15.40
C ARG A 4 8.13 1.40 14.45
N CYS A 5 7.81 1.42 13.16
CA CYS A 5 8.79 1.11 12.13
C CYS A 5 10.01 1.99 12.44
N PRO A 6 11.21 1.41 12.67
CA PRO A 6 12.41 2.23 12.80
C PRO A 6 12.47 3.12 11.57
N ASP A 7 12.74 4.41 11.76
CA ASP A 7 12.87 5.30 10.62
C ASP A 7 14.11 4.84 9.85
N ALA A 8 13.90 4.15 8.74
CA ALA A 8 14.97 3.60 7.92
C ALA A 8 15.92 4.71 7.45
N GLY A 9 15.44 5.96 7.37
CA GLY A 9 16.28 7.13 7.17
C GLY A 9 17.25 7.36 8.33
N GLU A 10 16.78 7.38 9.57
CA GLU A 10 17.63 7.55 10.76
C GLU A 10 18.70 6.46 10.86
N GLN A 11 18.35 5.21 10.56
CA GLN A 11 19.32 4.11 10.56
C GLN A 11 20.41 4.27 9.51
N LEU A 12 20.07 4.79 8.33
CA LEU A 12 21.04 5.07 7.28
C LEU A 12 21.95 6.24 7.65
N VAL A 13 21.41 7.30 8.26
CA VAL A 13 22.21 8.42 8.77
C VAL A 13 23.22 7.92 9.81
N GLU A 14 22.77 7.14 10.80
CA GLU A 14 23.64 6.59 11.84
C GLU A 14 24.73 5.67 11.26
N ALA A 15 24.37 4.84 10.28
CA ALA A 15 25.33 3.98 9.58
C ALA A 15 26.39 4.80 8.83
N THR A 16 25.97 5.86 8.13
CA THR A 16 26.89 6.76 7.42
C THR A 16 27.80 7.50 8.37
N GLU A 17 27.31 7.95 9.52
CA GLU A 17 28.13 8.59 10.56
C GLU A 17 29.22 7.64 11.07
N LYS A 18 28.88 6.38 11.37
CA LYS A 18 29.84 5.35 11.81
C LYS A 18 30.89 5.04 10.74
N ILE A 19 30.46 4.93 9.48
CA ILE A 19 31.38 4.69 8.35
C ILE A 19 32.33 5.89 8.20
N ALA A 20 31.80 7.11 8.22
CA ALA A 20 32.60 8.32 8.09
C ALA A 20 33.62 8.46 9.22
N GLU A 21 33.25 8.14 10.46
CA GLU A 21 34.15 8.11 11.62
C GLU A 21 35.25 7.05 11.49
N THR A 22 34.88 5.84 11.07
CA THR A 22 35.83 4.73 10.86
C THR A 22 36.86 5.07 9.77
N LEU A 23 36.39 5.60 8.64
CA LEU A 23 37.26 6.04 7.55
C LEU A 23 38.14 7.22 7.96
N SER A 24 37.59 8.18 8.71
CA SER A 24 38.36 9.32 9.24
C SER A 24 39.51 8.84 10.13
N SER A 25 39.24 7.88 11.01
CA SER A 25 40.24 7.29 11.90
C SER A 25 41.33 6.55 11.10
N TYR A 26 40.91 5.78 10.09
CA TYR A 26 41.83 5.08 9.19
C TYR A 26 42.72 6.05 8.40
N PHE A 27 42.15 7.10 7.82
CA PHE A 27 42.89 8.11 7.07
C PHE A 27 43.88 8.86 7.96
N SER A 28 43.45 9.28 9.15
CA SER A 28 44.35 9.89 10.14
C SER A 28 45.54 9.01 10.44
N LEU A 29 45.32 7.73 10.74
CA LEU A 29 46.39 6.82 11.12
C LEU A 29 47.35 6.56 9.95
N LYS A 30 46.81 6.40 8.73
CA LYS A 30 47.60 6.16 7.52
C LYS A 30 48.41 7.38 7.10
N LEU A 31 47.81 8.57 7.08
CA LEU A 31 48.47 9.81 6.67
C LEU A 31 49.52 10.24 7.69
N ASN A 32 49.26 10.09 8.99
CA ASN A 32 50.28 10.34 10.02
C ASN A 32 51.53 9.46 9.81
N LYS A 33 51.35 8.19 9.42
CA LYS A 33 52.46 7.27 9.18
C LYS A 33 53.19 7.59 7.87
N SER A 34 52.45 7.71 6.77
CA SER A 34 53.00 7.91 5.43
C SER A 34 53.62 9.30 5.23
N CYS A 35 53.09 10.33 5.89
CA CYS A 35 53.54 11.71 5.77
C CYS A 35 54.32 12.20 7.01
N SER A 36 54.83 11.28 7.84
CA SER A 36 55.58 11.59 9.07
C SER A 36 56.72 12.60 8.86
N LYS A 37 57.44 12.52 7.73
CA LYS A 37 58.49 13.48 7.38
C LYS A 37 57.97 14.90 7.18
N LEU A 38 56.81 15.04 6.52
CA LEU A 38 56.17 16.34 6.29
C LEU A 38 55.58 16.90 7.59
N LYS A 39 54.95 16.04 8.40
CA LYS A 39 54.45 16.38 9.73
C LYS A 39 55.56 16.92 10.63
N ASN A 40 56.76 16.37 10.58
CA ASN A 40 57.87 16.84 11.41
C ASN A 40 58.42 18.22 10.99
N ILE A 41 58.12 18.68 9.78
CA ILE A 41 58.51 20.02 9.30
C ILE A 41 57.58 21.08 9.88
N ASP A 42 56.28 20.82 9.86
CA ASP A 42 55.27 21.70 10.45
C ASP A 42 54.10 20.87 11.00
N PRO A 43 54.14 20.51 12.30
CA PRO A 43 53.12 19.67 12.93
C PRO A 43 51.76 20.36 13.02
N GLU A 44 51.76 21.67 13.32
CA GLU A 44 50.53 22.44 13.51
C GLU A 44 49.77 22.60 12.21
N TRP A 45 50.48 22.94 11.12
CA TRP A 45 49.87 23.00 9.79
C TRP A 45 49.34 21.64 9.36
N PHE A 46 50.12 20.57 9.52
CA PHE A 46 49.73 19.23 9.08
C PHE A 46 48.49 18.74 9.83
N ASP A 47 48.45 18.88 11.15
CA ASP A 47 47.33 18.44 11.97
C ASP A 47 46.07 19.30 11.71
N SER A 48 46.24 20.60 11.49
CA SER A 48 45.14 21.51 11.09
C SER A 48 44.57 21.13 9.71
N MET A 49 45.42 20.93 8.71
CA MET A 49 45.03 20.57 7.35
C MET A 49 44.32 19.21 7.29
N LEU A 50 44.87 18.20 7.97
CA LEU A 50 44.28 16.87 8.05
C LEU A 50 42.91 16.90 8.75
N THR A 51 42.81 17.62 9.87
CA THR A 51 41.55 17.77 10.61
C THR A 51 40.51 18.51 9.76
N GLY A 52 40.92 19.53 9.01
CA GLY A 52 40.05 20.26 8.09
C GLY A 52 39.44 19.36 7.01
N ILE A 53 40.27 18.57 6.32
CA ILE A 53 39.82 17.65 5.27
C ILE A 53 38.89 16.57 5.84
N ILE A 54 39.21 16.02 7.01
CA ILE A 54 38.37 15.01 7.68
C ILE A 54 37.01 15.59 8.06
N ASN A 55 36.98 16.79 8.62
CA ASN A 55 35.73 17.45 8.98
C ASN A 55 34.89 17.77 7.76
N GLU A 56 35.50 18.25 6.67
CA GLU A 56 34.81 18.49 5.40
C GLU A 56 34.22 17.19 4.82
N PHE A 57 35.00 16.11 4.83
CA PHE A 57 34.53 14.78 4.40
C PHE A 57 33.30 14.33 5.21
N ARG A 58 33.37 14.39 6.54
CA ARG A 58 32.26 14.00 7.43
C ARG A 58 31.01 14.85 7.17
N LEU A 59 31.16 16.17 7.08
CA LEU A 59 30.06 17.09 6.82
C LEU A 59 29.41 16.84 5.46
N LYS A 60 30.20 16.69 4.40
CA LYS A 60 29.68 16.40 3.05
C LYS A 60 28.98 15.05 2.99
N SER A 61 29.60 13.99 3.50
CA SER A 61 28.98 12.65 3.49
C SER A 61 27.67 12.59 4.25
N THR A 62 27.59 13.26 5.41
CA THR A 62 26.35 13.31 6.21
C THR A 62 25.28 14.21 5.60
N SER A 63 25.65 15.25 4.87
CA SER A 63 24.71 16.08 4.10
C SER A 63 24.15 15.30 2.91
N GLU A 64 25.02 14.74 2.07
CA GLU A 64 24.62 14.02 0.85
C GLU A 64 23.71 12.83 1.15
N ILE A 65 23.95 12.10 2.25
CA ILE A 65 23.06 10.99 2.63
C ILE A 65 21.68 11.48 3.05
N LYS A 66 21.59 12.61 3.76
CA LYS A 66 20.29 13.20 4.15
C LYS A 66 19.50 13.63 2.93
N ASP A 67 20.17 14.32 2.00
CA ASP A 67 19.56 14.75 0.75
C ASP A 67 19.08 13.54 -0.07
N LEU A 68 19.87 12.46 -0.12
CA LEU A 68 19.49 11.23 -0.82
C LEU A 68 18.31 10.51 -0.14
N ILE A 69 18.29 10.46 1.19
CA ILE A 69 17.19 9.87 1.97
C ILE A 69 15.88 10.60 1.70
N GLU A 70 15.92 11.93 1.67
CA GLU A 70 14.78 12.77 1.37
C GLU A 70 14.32 12.59 -0.09
N LEU A 71 15.24 12.71 -1.05
CA LEU A 71 14.96 12.56 -2.48
C LEU A 71 14.31 11.20 -2.81
N MET A 72 14.78 10.13 -2.16
CA MET A 72 14.30 8.78 -2.40
C MET A 72 13.05 8.44 -1.57
N GLU A 73 12.59 9.34 -0.71
CA GLU A 73 11.50 9.10 0.25
C GLU A 73 11.68 7.78 1.02
N VAL A 74 12.90 7.50 1.50
CA VAL A 74 13.27 6.17 2.04
C VAL A 74 12.31 5.71 3.14
N SER A 75 11.96 6.59 4.07
CA SER A 75 11.08 6.28 5.20
C SER A 75 9.67 5.89 4.73
N LYS A 76 9.14 6.56 3.70
CA LYS A 76 7.83 6.25 3.12
C LYS A 76 7.85 4.89 2.42
N ARG A 77 8.91 4.60 1.66
CA ARG A 77 9.07 3.28 1.00
C ARG A 77 9.24 2.15 2.01
N ALA A 78 10.01 2.38 3.07
CA ALA A 78 10.18 1.42 4.16
C ALA A 78 8.85 1.12 4.86
N ALA A 79 8.01 2.14 5.11
CA ALA A 79 6.69 1.96 5.67
C ALA A 79 5.78 1.10 4.78
N ILE A 80 5.77 1.33 3.45
CA ILE A 80 5.02 0.51 2.49
C ILE A 80 5.47 -0.95 2.53
N ILE A 81 6.78 -1.19 2.56
CA ILE A 81 7.34 -2.56 2.63
C ILE A 81 6.95 -3.22 3.95
N HIS A 82 7.02 -2.50 5.07
CA HIS A 82 6.65 -3.02 6.39
C HIS A 82 5.14 -3.39 6.43
N GLU A 83 4.28 -2.53 5.90
CA GLU A 83 2.85 -2.81 5.77
C GLU A 83 2.58 -4.02 4.86
N ALA A 84 3.26 -4.11 3.72
CA ALA A 84 3.13 -5.26 2.82
C ALA A 84 3.57 -6.57 3.49
N ASN A 85 4.68 -6.56 4.24
CA ASN A 85 5.19 -7.74 4.94
C ASN A 85 4.26 -8.21 6.07
N THR A 86 3.54 -7.29 6.71
CA THR A 86 2.59 -7.62 7.79
C THR A 86 1.23 -8.06 7.25
N LYS A 87 0.71 -7.41 6.20
CA LYS A 87 -0.64 -7.67 5.67
C LYS A 87 -0.68 -8.72 4.55
N CYS A 88 0.39 -8.87 3.78
CA CYS A 88 0.41 -9.69 2.57
C CYS A 88 1.26 -10.96 2.73
N ILE A 89 1.14 -11.65 3.88
CA ILE A 89 1.84 -12.92 4.12
C ILE A 89 1.23 -14.00 3.21
N VAL A 90 1.89 -14.29 2.10
CA VAL A 90 1.50 -15.34 1.14
C VAL A 90 2.68 -16.24 0.83
N LYS A 91 2.42 -17.53 0.55
CA LYS A 91 3.48 -18.52 0.21
C LYS A 91 4.25 -18.16 -1.07
N ARG A 92 3.60 -17.46 -2.01
CA ARG A 92 4.20 -16.97 -3.26
C ARG A 92 3.64 -15.57 -3.56
N PRO A 93 4.37 -14.49 -3.25
CA PRO A 93 3.96 -13.15 -3.62
C PRO A 93 3.95 -13.02 -5.14
N TRP A 94 2.93 -12.34 -5.66
CA TRP A 94 2.85 -12.03 -7.09
C TRP A 94 4.04 -11.16 -7.49
N ARG A 95 4.58 -11.42 -8.68
CA ARG A 95 5.63 -10.60 -9.31
C ARG A 95 5.24 -10.35 -10.76
N PRO A 96 5.62 -9.19 -11.33
CA PRO A 96 5.41 -8.93 -12.74
C PRO A 96 5.95 -10.08 -13.59
N SER A 97 5.11 -10.60 -14.48
CA SER A 97 5.46 -11.72 -15.34
C SER A 97 6.28 -11.28 -16.55
N GLY A 98 6.36 -9.97 -16.80
CA GLY A 98 6.97 -9.40 -18.00
C GLY A 98 6.03 -9.44 -19.22
N ASN A 99 4.80 -9.93 -19.04
CA ASN A 99 3.73 -9.82 -20.02
C ASN A 99 2.74 -8.74 -19.56
N PRO A 100 2.70 -7.56 -20.23
CA PRO A 100 1.84 -6.46 -19.84
C PRO A 100 0.35 -6.82 -19.77
N GLU A 101 -0.14 -7.66 -20.68
CA GLU A 101 -1.54 -8.08 -20.71
C GLU A 101 -1.87 -8.90 -19.46
N ARG A 102 -1.02 -9.89 -19.14
CA ARG A 102 -1.21 -10.74 -17.97
C ARG A 102 -1.12 -9.96 -16.67
N ASP A 103 -0.18 -9.02 -16.60
CA ASP A 103 0.05 -8.20 -15.41
C ASP A 103 -1.11 -7.19 -15.21
N THR A 104 -1.62 -6.62 -16.31
CA THR A 104 -2.80 -5.74 -16.29
C THR A 104 -4.07 -6.50 -15.90
N ASN A 105 -4.30 -7.67 -16.49
CA ASN A 105 -5.46 -8.51 -16.17
C ASN A 105 -5.47 -8.94 -14.71
N ALA A 106 -4.30 -9.22 -14.12
CA ALA A 106 -4.21 -9.52 -12.69
C ALA A 106 -4.67 -8.34 -11.81
N HIS A 107 -4.36 -7.11 -12.21
CA HIS A 107 -4.83 -5.90 -11.52
C HIS A 107 -6.33 -5.65 -11.71
N ILE A 108 -6.85 -5.87 -12.91
CA ILE A 108 -8.26 -5.64 -13.24
C ILE A 108 -9.16 -6.70 -12.59
N TYR A 109 -8.67 -7.92 -12.41
CA TYR A 109 -9.44 -9.06 -11.91
C TYR A 109 -10.16 -8.80 -10.58
N GLU A 110 -9.51 -8.14 -9.61
CA GLU A 110 -10.17 -7.85 -8.33
C GLU A 110 -11.34 -6.88 -8.49
N MET A 111 -11.21 -5.87 -9.37
CA MET A 111 -12.33 -4.97 -9.69
C MET A 111 -13.46 -5.70 -10.39
N GLU A 112 -13.14 -6.54 -11.38
CA GLU A 112 -14.14 -7.33 -12.11
C GLU A 112 -14.88 -8.29 -11.18
N LYS A 113 -14.18 -8.91 -10.25
CA LYS A 113 -14.73 -9.83 -9.26
C LYS A 113 -15.69 -9.11 -8.31
N GLU A 114 -15.35 -7.92 -7.83
CA GLU A 114 -16.25 -7.08 -7.03
C GLU A 114 -17.50 -6.66 -7.82
N TYR A 115 -17.30 -6.25 -9.07
CA TYR A 115 -18.39 -5.86 -9.96
C TYR A 115 -19.34 -7.03 -10.25
N HIS A 116 -18.80 -8.23 -10.55
CA HIS A 116 -19.61 -9.44 -10.74
C HIS A 116 -20.41 -9.82 -9.49
N LYS A 117 -19.81 -9.68 -8.30
CA LYS A 117 -20.51 -9.93 -7.03
C LYS A 117 -21.68 -8.96 -6.83
N MET A 118 -21.48 -7.69 -7.15
CA MET A 118 -22.52 -6.67 -7.10
C MET A 118 -23.67 -6.96 -8.07
N ILE A 119 -23.36 -7.27 -9.35
CA ILE A 119 -24.38 -7.66 -10.34
C ILE A 119 -25.17 -8.89 -9.87
N SER A 120 -24.48 -9.90 -9.35
CA SER A 120 -25.12 -11.13 -8.88
C SER A 120 -26.10 -10.85 -7.74
N SER A 121 -25.69 -10.01 -6.78
CA SER A 121 -26.54 -9.56 -5.67
C SER A 121 -27.76 -8.78 -6.17
N GLU A 122 -27.57 -7.81 -7.06
CA GLU A 122 -28.65 -6.98 -7.61
C GLU A 122 -29.65 -7.82 -8.41
N THR A 123 -29.14 -8.75 -9.23
CA THR A 123 -29.98 -9.68 -10.01
C THR A 123 -30.82 -10.55 -9.07
N GLN A 124 -30.22 -11.08 -8.00
CA GLN A 124 -30.95 -11.88 -7.02
C GLN A 124 -32.01 -11.07 -6.28
N ASN A 125 -31.72 -9.81 -5.93
CA ASN A 125 -32.68 -8.91 -5.29
C ASN A 125 -33.86 -8.60 -6.21
N ARG A 126 -33.60 -8.28 -7.48
CA ARG A 126 -34.66 -8.05 -8.48
C ARG A 126 -35.53 -9.28 -8.68
N TYR A 127 -34.93 -10.47 -8.75
CA TYR A 127 -35.67 -11.71 -8.85
C TYR A 127 -36.61 -11.93 -7.65
N ARG A 128 -36.13 -11.65 -6.43
CA ARG A 128 -36.96 -11.74 -5.21
C ARG A 128 -38.14 -10.76 -5.27
N SER A 129 -37.89 -9.52 -5.66
CA SER A 129 -38.95 -8.49 -5.81
C SER A 129 -39.99 -8.88 -6.87
N LEU A 130 -39.54 -9.41 -8.02
CA LEU A 130 -40.43 -9.88 -9.07
C LEU A 130 -41.29 -11.04 -8.58
N LYS A 131 -40.71 -12.01 -7.88
CA LYS A 131 -41.42 -13.15 -7.30
C LYS A 131 -42.49 -12.71 -6.30
N ALA A 132 -42.17 -11.73 -5.46
CA ALA A 132 -43.13 -11.13 -4.53
C ALA A 132 -44.30 -10.46 -5.29
N LYS A 133 -44.01 -9.67 -6.32
CA LYS A 133 -45.03 -9.01 -7.14
C LYS A 133 -45.93 -10.01 -7.88
N ILE A 134 -45.36 -11.10 -8.40
CA ILE A 134 -46.13 -12.20 -9.01
C ILE A 134 -47.08 -12.83 -7.99
N SER A 135 -46.62 -13.05 -6.75
CA SER A 135 -47.46 -13.61 -5.68
C SER A 135 -48.63 -12.68 -5.32
N GLU A 136 -48.37 -11.37 -5.24
CA GLU A 136 -49.36 -10.33 -5.00
C GLU A 136 -50.42 -10.31 -6.12
N LEU A 137 -49.99 -10.31 -7.39
CA LEU A 137 -50.90 -10.32 -8.54
C LEU A 137 -51.75 -11.58 -8.60
N ARG A 138 -51.17 -12.76 -8.31
CA ARG A 138 -51.94 -14.02 -8.24
C ARG A 138 -53.01 -13.97 -7.16
N SER A 139 -52.70 -13.37 -6.01
CA SER A 139 -53.64 -13.21 -4.91
C SER A 139 -54.76 -12.23 -5.28
N SER A 140 -54.42 -11.08 -5.85
CA SER A 140 -55.39 -10.09 -6.34
C SER A 140 -56.32 -10.67 -7.41
N ARG A 141 -55.78 -11.44 -8.37
CA ARG A 141 -56.58 -12.13 -9.39
C ARG A 141 -57.60 -13.09 -8.75
N ARG A 142 -57.18 -13.92 -7.79
CA ARG A 142 -58.08 -14.84 -7.09
C ARG A 142 -59.19 -14.09 -6.35
N THR A 143 -58.86 -12.99 -5.67
CA THR A 143 -59.86 -12.16 -5.00
C THR A 143 -60.86 -11.58 -5.98
N LYS A 144 -60.40 -11.04 -7.11
CA LYS A 144 -61.28 -10.49 -8.16
C LYS A 144 -62.20 -11.54 -8.77
N ILE A 145 -61.70 -12.74 -9.04
CA ILE A 145 -62.51 -13.86 -9.55
C ILE A 145 -63.62 -14.20 -8.56
N ARG A 146 -63.29 -14.38 -7.28
CA ARG A 146 -64.31 -14.65 -6.24
C ARG A 146 -65.34 -13.55 -6.08
N SER A 147 -64.91 -12.29 -6.16
CA SER A 147 -65.83 -11.15 -6.13
C SER A 147 -66.78 -11.14 -7.32
N LEU A 148 -66.29 -11.53 -8.51
CA LEU A 148 -67.11 -11.64 -9.71
C LEU A 148 -68.10 -12.81 -9.59
N GLU A 149 -67.64 -14.00 -9.18
CA GLU A 149 -68.51 -15.16 -8.90
C GLU A 149 -69.64 -14.80 -7.92
N SER A 150 -69.32 -14.10 -6.82
CA SER A 150 -70.31 -13.66 -5.85
C SER A 150 -71.31 -12.63 -6.43
N LEU A 151 -70.87 -11.72 -7.31
CA LEU A 151 -71.78 -10.78 -7.95
C LEU A 151 -72.69 -11.48 -8.97
N GLU A 152 -72.17 -12.46 -9.70
CA GLU A 152 -72.94 -13.29 -10.63
C GLU A 152 -74.00 -14.11 -9.89
N GLU A 153 -73.66 -14.71 -8.75
CA GLU A 153 -74.62 -15.41 -7.88
C GLU A 153 -75.73 -14.47 -7.38
N ILE A 154 -75.38 -13.25 -6.95
CA ILE A 154 -76.38 -12.25 -6.52
C ILE A 154 -77.27 -11.85 -7.70
N ALA A 155 -76.70 -11.60 -8.87
CA ALA A 155 -77.47 -11.22 -10.05
C ALA A 155 -78.47 -12.31 -10.46
N ALA A 156 -78.06 -13.58 -10.44
CA ALA A 156 -78.94 -14.71 -10.73
C ALA A 156 -80.15 -14.78 -9.77
N LEU A 157 -79.95 -14.47 -8.47
CA LEU A 157 -81.04 -14.42 -7.49
C LEU A 157 -82.06 -13.31 -7.76
N PHE A 158 -81.66 -12.23 -8.46
CA PHE A 158 -82.57 -11.15 -8.85
C PHE A 158 -83.27 -11.39 -10.19
N GLU A 159 -82.73 -12.26 -11.06
CA GLU A 159 -83.38 -12.64 -12.33
C GLU A 159 -84.50 -13.69 -12.15
N ASP A 160 -84.51 -14.42 -11.03
CA ASP A 160 -85.54 -15.42 -10.67
C ASP A 160 -86.73 -14.84 -9.86
N VAL A 161 -86.86 -13.51 -9.76
CA VAL A 161 -87.98 -12.77 -9.12
C VAL A 161 -88.80 -12.03 -10.17
#